data_AF-A0A353RV42-F1
#
_entry.id   AF-A0A353RV42-F1
#
_cell.length_a   1.000
_cell.length_b   1.000
_cell.length_c   1.000
_cell.angle_alpha   90.00
_cell.angle_beta   90.00
_cell.angle_gamma   90.00
#
_symmetry.space_group_name_H-M   'P 1'
#
loop_
_entity.id
_entity.type
_entity.pdbx_description
1 polymer ?
#
loop_
_entity_poly.entity_id
_entity_poly.type
_entity_poly.pdbx_seq_one_letter_code
_entity_poly.pdbx_strand_id
1 'polypeptide(L)'
;MKEGYKKIIFYVSFSALGVFWAEALSTNIPQALINPFLYLGYGLLYVFFLDALMRWNEKSFVVWYLFGALVGLITETYIAKVTFYGLDPSAFRILGVAPSEISFIILFYHAFFSFLAPAYLAKRILKVPLPIVEKQFIDVLFVFAPIILIPVIYSEMVMRGLDLFYLIKLLSMSALILILWIMLLCSLKKIENVLLTDKERNGLLVFTFLIYLVFTIKATNKAHGHAPMDIPLVPMIGVSLVIILVLCLIYKKIGQNKDFIHKIEYYPGSINFPVFLVWLSWHLLVTAMCLYFVIKYQCSIKIFLICFGLVGTFLGIIFFVSSIIFLLKKSS
;
A
#
# COMPACT_ATOMS: atom_id res chain seq x y z
N MET A 1 26.14 10.98 -9.64
CA MET A 1 25.41 9.69 -9.45
C MET A 1 24.84 9.25 -10.79
N LYS A 2 25.03 7.99 -11.21
CA LYS A 2 24.48 7.47 -12.49
C LYS A 2 22.95 7.52 -12.47
N GLU A 3 22.33 7.73 -13.62
CA GLU A 3 20.88 7.92 -13.73
C GLU A 3 20.06 6.74 -13.17
N GLY A 4 20.51 5.51 -13.41
CA GLY A 4 19.85 4.31 -12.86
C GLY A 4 19.73 4.33 -11.33
N TYR A 5 20.76 4.81 -10.61
CA TYR A 5 20.68 4.92 -9.15
C TYR A 5 19.67 5.97 -8.69
N LYS A 6 19.53 7.07 -9.45
CA LYS A 6 18.52 8.09 -9.14
C LYS A 6 17.11 7.52 -9.28
N LYS A 7 16.85 6.73 -10.33
CA LYS A 7 15.57 6.03 -10.50
C LYS A 7 15.29 5.06 -9.35
N ILE A 8 16.30 4.31 -8.93
CA ILE A 8 16.17 3.40 -7.78
C ILE A 8 15.75 4.19 -6.54
N ILE A 9 16.44 5.28 -6.21
CA ILE A 9 16.10 6.13 -5.05
C ILE A 9 14.67 6.69 -5.18
N PHE A 10 14.25 7.09 -6.38
CA PHE A 10 12.88 7.56 -6.65
C PHE A 10 11.83 6.49 -6.32
N TYR A 11 11.94 5.30 -6.91
CA TYR A 11 10.99 4.22 -6.72
C TYR A 11 11.00 3.66 -5.29
N VAL A 12 12.18 3.62 -4.68
CA VAL A 12 12.36 3.21 -3.29
C VAL A 12 11.70 4.25 -2.37
N SER A 13 11.94 5.53 -2.55
CA SER A 13 11.28 6.56 -1.72
C SER A 13 9.75 6.48 -1.79
N PHE A 14 9.20 6.23 -2.98
CA PHE A 14 7.76 5.99 -3.13
C PHE A 14 7.29 4.72 -2.42
N SER A 15 8.02 3.61 -2.57
CA SER A 15 7.70 2.34 -1.90
C SER A 15 7.78 2.46 -0.38
N ALA A 16 8.74 3.23 0.14
CA ALA A 16 8.87 3.50 1.58
C ALA A 16 7.69 4.28 2.11
N LEU A 17 7.19 5.24 1.33
CA LEU A 17 5.99 5.98 1.68
C LEU A 17 4.76 5.06 1.71
N GLY A 18 4.64 4.18 0.70
CA GLY A 18 3.62 3.14 0.62
C GLY A 18 3.58 2.24 1.85
N VAL A 19 4.72 1.61 2.15
CA VAL A 19 4.88 0.67 3.27
C VAL A 19 4.70 1.37 4.62
N PHE A 20 5.19 2.59 4.78
CA PHE A 20 4.98 3.35 6.02
C PHE A 20 3.50 3.55 6.32
N TRP A 21 2.72 3.94 5.32
CA TRP A 21 1.28 4.14 5.49
C TRP A 21 0.52 2.83 5.70
N ALA A 22 0.88 1.80 4.96
CA ALA A 22 0.21 0.51 4.97
C ALA A 22 0.44 -0.30 6.25
N GLU A 23 1.65 -0.25 6.80
CA GLU A 23 2.11 -1.22 7.80
C GLU A 23 2.59 -0.54 9.09
N ALA A 24 3.34 0.56 8.95
CA ALA A 24 3.82 1.27 10.13
C ALA A 24 2.67 2.03 10.78
N LEU A 25 1.99 2.90 10.04
CA LEU A 25 0.87 3.71 10.57
C LEU A 25 -0.36 2.89 10.93
N SER A 26 -0.55 1.66 10.43
CA SER A 26 -1.59 0.73 10.90
C SER A 26 -1.16 -0.15 12.05
N THR A 27 0.13 -0.16 12.40
CA THR A 27 0.73 -1.01 13.42
C THR A 27 0.53 -2.51 13.24
N ASN A 28 0.11 -2.94 12.06
CA ASN A 28 0.17 -4.35 11.68
C ASN A 28 1.60 -4.84 11.80
N ILE A 29 2.55 -4.05 11.27
CA ILE A 29 3.98 -4.31 11.36
C ILE A 29 4.71 -2.97 11.57
N PRO A 30 4.80 -2.45 12.80
CA PRO A 30 5.38 -1.13 13.07
C PRO A 30 6.87 -1.03 12.71
N GLN A 31 7.57 -2.18 12.59
CA GLN A 31 8.94 -2.28 12.06
C GLN A 31 9.02 -2.47 10.53
N ALA A 32 7.95 -2.24 9.76
CA ALA A 32 7.91 -2.59 8.34
C ALA A 32 9.02 -1.94 7.49
N LEU A 33 9.42 -0.71 7.80
CA LEU A 33 10.55 -0.05 7.12
C LEU A 33 11.93 -0.47 7.65
N ILE A 34 11.98 -1.07 8.85
CA ILE A 34 13.21 -1.59 9.44
C ILE A 34 13.57 -2.95 8.79
N ASN A 35 12.57 -3.69 8.30
CA ASN A 35 12.76 -5.00 7.67
C ASN A 35 12.84 -4.89 6.13
N PRO A 36 14.03 -5.06 5.52
CA PRO A 36 14.21 -4.93 4.08
C PRO A 36 13.46 -5.99 3.25
N PHE A 37 13.10 -7.13 3.83
CA PHE A 37 12.36 -8.17 3.10
C PHE A 37 10.89 -7.77 2.85
N LEU A 38 10.26 -7.14 3.84
CA LEU A 38 8.90 -6.59 3.68
C LEU A 38 8.88 -5.52 2.61
N TYR A 39 9.93 -4.70 2.62
CA TYR A 39 10.15 -3.68 1.62
C TYR A 39 10.19 -4.22 0.18
N LEU A 40 10.81 -5.38 -0.03
CA LEU A 40 10.87 -6.02 -1.35
C LEU A 40 9.53 -6.65 -1.75
N GLY A 41 8.83 -7.31 -0.83
CA GLY A 41 7.54 -7.93 -1.13
C GLY A 41 6.48 -6.92 -1.58
N TYR A 42 6.37 -5.82 -0.83
CA TYR A 42 5.39 -4.75 -1.06
C TYR A 42 5.88 -3.77 -2.12
N GLY A 43 7.13 -3.30 -2.00
CA GLY A 43 7.73 -2.24 -2.80
C GLY A 43 7.73 -2.52 -4.31
N LEU A 44 8.02 -3.76 -4.71
CA LEU A 44 8.18 -4.10 -6.12
C LEU A 44 6.89 -3.90 -6.94
N LEU A 45 5.72 -4.14 -6.37
CA LEU A 45 4.44 -3.89 -7.04
C LEU A 45 4.18 -2.40 -7.27
N TYR A 46 4.51 -1.57 -6.26
CA TYR A 46 4.39 -0.12 -6.39
C TYR A 46 5.20 0.40 -7.57
N VAL A 47 6.41 -0.13 -7.79
CA VAL A 47 7.27 0.27 -8.91
C VAL A 47 6.59 0.00 -10.26
N PHE A 48 6.04 -1.19 -10.47
CA PHE A 48 5.33 -1.52 -11.70
C PHE A 48 4.11 -0.64 -11.93
N PHE A 49 3.28 -0.50 -10.90
CA PHE A 49 2.03 0.23 -11.00
C PHE A 49 2.30 1.71 -11.25
N LEU A 50 3.28 2.29 -10.57
CA LEU A 50 3.67 3.67 -10.77
C LEU A 50 4.24 3.92 -12.17
N ASP A 51 5.16 3.06 -12.65
CA ASP A 51 5.71 3.18 -14.01
C ASP A 51 4.60 3.12 -15.06
N ALA A 52 3.67 2.16 -14.94
CA ALA A 52 2.55 2.02 -15.86
C ALA A 52 1.62 3.23 -15.85
N LEU A 53 1.22 3.70 -14.66
CA LEU A 53 0.34 4.86 -14.53
C LEU A 53 0.97 6.10 -15.15
N MET A 54 2.26 6.36 -14.86
CA MET A 54 2.99 7.50 -15.39
C MET A 54 3.17 7.41 -16.91
N ARG A 55 3.62 6.26 -17.41
CA ARG A 55 3.88 6.01 -18.85
C ARG A 55 2.65 6.22 -19.71
N TRP A 56 1.48 5.81 -19.23
CA TRP A 56 0.23 5.95 -19.95
C TRP A 56 -0.60 7.16 -19.50
N ASN A 57 -0.02 8.06 -18.70
CA ASN A 57 -0.69 9.26 -18.19
C ASN A 57 -2.09 8.95 -17.62
N GLU A 58 -2.19 7.90 -16.80
CA GLU A 58 -3.48 7.43 -16.30
C GLU A 58 -4.04 8.35 -15.21
N LYS A 59 -5.16 9.01 -15.52
CA LYS A 59 -5.85 9.96 -14.65
C LYS A 59 -7.08 9.37 -13.97
N SER A 60 -7.54 8.18 -14.41
CA SER A 60 -8.76 7.56 -13.93
C SER A 60 -8.61 7.05 -12.51
N PHE A 61 -9.34 7.67 -11.58
CA PHE A 61 -9.39 7.25 -10.17
C PHE A 61 -9.70 5.75 -10.02
N VAL A 62 -10.57 5.21 -10.87
CA VAL A 62 -10.93 3.78 -10.89
C VAL A 62 -9.70 2.89 -11.09
N VAL A 63 -8.81 3.25 -12.03
CA VAL A 63 -7.61 2.46 -12.31
C VAL A 63 -6.62 2.55 -11.15
N TRP A 64 -6.45 3.75 -10.59
CA TRP A 64 -5.63 3.95 -9.39
C TRP A 64 -6.15 3.14 -8.20
N TYR A 65 -7.46 3.13 -7.98
CA TYR A 65 -8.11 2.33 -6.95
C TYR A 65 -7.88 0.83 -7.16
N LEU A 66 -8.06 0.32 -8.39
CA LEU A 66 -7.82 -1.09 -8.71
C LEU A 66 -6.37 -1.50 -8.48
N PHE A 67 -5.41 -0.64 -8.82
CA PHE A 67 -4.00 -0.91 -8.51
C PHE A 67 -3.75 -0.99 -7.01
N GLY A 68 -4.37 -0.11 -6.22
CA GLY A 68 -4.31 -0.21 -4.76
C GLY A 68 -4.95 -1.49 -4.20
N ALA A 69 -6.13 -1.87 -4.71
CA ALA A 69 -6.79 -3.12 -4.32
C ALA A 69 -5.95 -4.35 -4.69
N LEU A 70 -5.22 -4.30 -5.82
CA LEU A 70 -4.29 -5.37 -6.21
C LEU A 70 -3.05 -5.43 -5.33
N VAL A 71 -2.51 -4.28 -4.91
CA VAL A 71 -1.45 -4.27 -3.88
C VAL A 71 -1.97 -5.01 -2.66
N GLY A 72 -3.13 -4.61 -2.12
CA GLY A 72 -3.73 -5.25 -0.95
C GLY A 72 -3.99 -6.73 -1.13
N LEU A 73 -4.53 -7.13 -2.29
CA LEU A 73 -4.82 -8.52 -2.59
C LEU A 73 -3.54 -9.34 -2.52
N ILE A 74 -2.48 -8.91 -3.21
CA ILE A 74 -1.21 -9.63 -3.24
C ILE A 74 -0.55 -9.62 -1.87
N THR A 75 -0.50 -8.48 -1.19
CA THR A 75 0.22 -8.37 0.08
C THR A 75 -0.47 -9.14 1.19
N GLU A 76 -1.79 -9.04 1.31
CA GLU A 76 -2.53 -9.72 2.38
C GLU A 76 -2.73 -11.21 2.12
N THR A 77 -3.15 -11.59 0.91
CA THR A 77 -3.42 -13.02 0.63
C THR A 77 -2.13 -13.83 0.50
N TYR A 78 -1.05 -13.22 0.02
CA TYR A 78 0.13 -13.97 -0.42
C TYR A 78 1.42 -13.61 0.29
N ILE A 79 1.60 -12.40 0.85
CA ILE A 79 2.78 -12.12 1.67
C ILE A 79 2.41 -12.35 3.15
N ALA A 80 1.41 -11.65 3.68
CA ALA A 80 1.10 -11.62 5.10
C ALA A 80 0.65 -12.98 5.66
N LYS A 81 -0.36 -13.61 5.05
CA LYS A 81 -0.89 -14.91 5.53
C LYS A 81 0.11 -16.06 5.32
N VAL A 82 0.92 -15.98 4.27
CA VAL A 82 1.93 -16.99 3.90
C VAL A 82 3.16 -16.90 4.82
N THR A 83 3.58 -15.70 5.23
CA THR A 83 4.78 -15.54 6.08
C THR A 83 4.52 -15.44 7.59
N PHE A 84 3.34 -14.98 8.02
CA PHE A 84 3.12 -14.57 9.41
C PHE A 84 1.99 -15.26 10.17
N TYR A 85 1.02 -15.91 9.53
CA TYR A 85 -0.13 -16.49 10.24
C TYR A 85 -0.43 -17.94 9.85
N GLY A 86 -0.49 -18.83 10.85
CA GLY A 86 -1.18 -20.11 10.70
C GLY A 86 -2.68 -19.86 10.49
N LEU A 87 -3.29 -20.55 9.53
CA LEU A 87 -4.70 -20.38 9.22
C LEU A 87 -5.54 -21.08 10.30
N ASP A 88 -6.46 -20.37 10.94
CA ASP A 88 -7.52 -20.99 11.74
C ASP A 88 -8.44 -21.79 10.78
N PRO A 89 -8.53 -23.13 10.94
CA PRO A 89 -9.27 -24.02 10.04
C PRO A 89 -10.78 -23.86 10.15
N SER A 90 -11.30 -23.20 11.19
CA SER A 90 -12.74 -23.08 11.44
C SER A 90 -13.41 -21.90 10.72
N ALA A 91 -12.62 -20.99 10.13
CA ALA A 91 -13.15 -19.78 9.50
C ALA A 91 -13.45 -19.97 8.00
N PHE A 92 -14.61 -19.50 7.53
CA PHE A 92 -14.92 -19.42 6.10
C PHE A 92 -13.98 -18.42 5.41
N ARG A 93 -13.24 -18.90 4.39
CA ARG A 93 -12.19 -18.13 3.70
C ARG A 93 -12.32 -18.27 2.19
N ILE A 94 -11.99 -17.20 1.48
CA ILE A 94 -11.84 -17.17 0.03
C ILE A 94 -10.38 -16.79 -0.24
N LEU A 95 -9.62 -17.64 -0.94
CA LEU A 95 -8.18 -17.44 -1.19
C LEU A 95 -7.36 -17.20 0.10
N GLY A 96 -7.75 -17.83 1.21
CA GLY A 96 -7.07 -17.76 2.51
C GLY A 96 -7.39 -16.55 3.38
N VAL A 97 -8.28 -15.68 2.93
CA VAL A 97 -8.70 -14.46 3.64
C VAL A 97 -10.22 -14.52 3.89
N ALA A 98 -10.68 -14.06 5.06
CA ALA A 98 -12.11 -14.03 5.35
C ALA A 98 -12.81 -13.00 4.43
N PRO A 99 -14.06 -13.22 3.99
CA PRO A 99 -14.76 -12.25 3.13
C PRO A 99 -14.81 -10.83 3.69
N SER A 100 -14.94 -10.67 5.01
CA SER A 100 -14.89 -9.38 5.70
C SER A 100 -13.50 -8.73 5.64
N GLU A 101 -12.43 -9.52 5.75
CA GLU A 101 -11.05 -9.05 5.55
C GLU A 101 -10.84 -8.65 4.09
N ILE A 102 -11.39 -9.39 3.12
CA ILE A 102 -11.33 -9.01 1.69
C ILE A 102 -12.03 -7.67 1.47
N SER A 103 -13.26 -7.52 1.96
CA SER A 103 -14.06 -6.33 1.70
C SER A 103 -13.52 -5.07 2.37
N PHE A 104 -12.92 -5.22 3.54
CA PHE A 104 -12.38 -4.10 4.29
C PHE A 104 -10.87 -3.93 4.10
N ILE A 105 -10.05 -4.94 4.40
CA ILE A 105 -8.58 -4.81 4.38
C ILE A 105 -8.10 -4.64 2.94
N ILE A 106 -8.55 -5.49 2.02
CA ILE A 106 -8.06 -5.49 0.64
C ILE A 106 -8.72 -4.37 -0.19
N LEU A 107 -10.05 -4.36 -0.25
CA LEU A 107 -10.79 -3.46 -1.15
C LEU A 107 -10.90 -2.02 -0.63
N PHE A 108 -10.71 -1.78 0.66
CA PHE A 108 -10.77 -0.43 1.21
C PHE A 108 -9.43 -0.01 1.80
N TYR A 109 -8.93 -0.72 2.82
CA TYR A 109 -7.77 -0.28 3.57
C TYR A 109 -6.52 -0.16 2.69
N HIS A 110 -6.10 -1.21 1.98
CA HIS A 110 -4.91 -1.12 1.13
C HIS A 110 -5.12 -0.25 -0.10
N ALA A 111 -6.30 -0.32 -0.71
CA ALA A 111 -6.61 0.50 -1.87
C ALA A 111 -6.44 1.99 -1.58
N PHE A 112 -6.99 2.44 -0.45
CA PHE A 112 -6.94 3.83 -0.04
C PHE A 112 -5.65 4.19 0.70
N PHE A 113 -5.27 3.45 1.75
CA PHE A 113 -4.17 3.83 2.64
C PHE A 113 -2.81 3.35 2.17
N SER A 114 -2.71 2.24 1.43
CA SER A 114 -1.40 1.74 0.99
C SER A 114 -0.97 2.29 -0.36
N PHE A 115 -1.91 2.61 -1.26
CA PHE A 115 -1.57 3.05 -2.62
C PHE A 115 -2.03 4.47 -2.95
N LEU A 116 -3.35 4.72 -2.94
CA LEU A 116 -3.88 6.04 -3.27
C LEU A 116 -3.31 7.10 -2.34
N ALA A 117 -3.23 6.78 -1.05
CA ALA A 117 -2.84 7.73 -0.04
C ALA A 117 -1.40 8.26 -0.23
N PRO A 118 -0.41 7.36 -0.23
CA PRO A 118 0.97 7.63 -0.63
C PRO A 118 1.09 8.32 -1.98
N ALA A 119 0.28 7.98 -2.98
CA ALA A 119 0.32 8.62 -4.30
C ALA A 119 -0.02 10.12 -4.25
N TYR A 120 -1.10 10.52 -3.58
CA TYR A 120 -1.39 11.96 -3.45
C TYR A 120 -0.34 12.69 -2.63
N LEU A 121 0.16 12.07 -1.56
CA LEU A 121 1.20 12.69 -0.73
C LEU A 121 2.49 12.89 -1.54
N ALA A 122 2.91 11.87 -2.29
CA ALA A 122 4.06 11.95 -3.19
C ALA A 122 3.89 13.07 -4.24
N LYS A 123 2.69 13.20 -4.82
CA LYS A 123 2.40 14.28 -5.76
C LYS A 123 2.43 15.66 -5.11
N ARG A 124 1.80 15.83 -3.95
CA ARG A 124 1.61 17.16 -3.33
C ARG A 124 2.83 17.65 -2.57
N ILE A 125 3.45 16.76 -1.79
CA ILE A 125 4.55 17.06 -0.88
C ILE A 125 5.90 16.92 -1.58
N LEU A 126 6.08 15.81 -2.30
CA LEU A 126 7.35 15.50 -2.98
C LEU A 126 7.37 15.96 -4.45
N LYS A 127 6.26 16.50 -4.98
CA LYS A 127 6.14 16.96 -6.38
C LYS A 127 6.42 15.86 -7.40
N VAL A 128 6.20 14.60 -7.04
CA VAL A 128 6.35 13.46 -7.96
C VAL A 128 5.39 13.66 -9.14
N PRO A 129 5.83 13.44 -10.40
CA PRO A 129 5.06 13.72 -11.61
C PRO A 129 3.96 12.65 -11.86
N LEU A 130 3.08 12.45 -10.88
CA LEU A 130 2.02 11.46 -10.96
C LEU A 130 0.79 12.02 -11.70
N PRO A 131 0.20 11.25 -12.63
CA PRO A 131 -0.99 11.67 -13.37
C PRO A 131 -2.29 11.60 -12.57
N ILE A 132 -2.24 11.45 -11.24
CA ILE A 132 -3.43 11.40 -10.40
C ILE A 132 -4.13 12.76 -10.32
N VAL A 133 -5.45 12.81 -10.52
CA VAL A 133 -6.23 14.06 -10.41
C VAL A 133 -6.53 14.34 -8.95
N GLU A 134 -6.07 15.49 -8.47
CA GLU A 134 -6.31 15.97 -7.11
C GLU A 134 -7.81 16.25 -6.91
N LYS A 135 -8.46 15.46 -6.06
CA LYS A 135 -9.88 15.61 -5.70
C LYS A 135 -10.00 15.92 -4.21
N GLN A 136 -10.77 16.96 -3.89
CA GLN A 136 -11.04 17.41 -2.51
C GLN A 136 -11.63 16.31 -1.61
N PHE A 137 -12.46 15.41 -2.15
CA PHE A 137 -13.04 14.31 -1.37
C PHE A 137 -11.97 13.35 -0.80
N ILE A 138 -10.87 13.16 -1.52
CA ILE A 138 -9.82 12.26 -1.06
C ILE A 138 -9.02 12.94 0.05
N ASP A 139 -8.85 14.27 -0.03
CA ASP A 139 -8.27 15.09 1.04
C ASP A 139 -9.02 14.94 2.36
N VAL A 140 -10.34 14.80 2.29
CA VAL A 140 -11.17 14.49 3.47
C VAL A 140 -10.79 13.11 4.05
N LEU A 141 -10.77 12.05 3.22
CA LEU A 141 -10.34 10.71 3.67
C LEU A 141 -8.95 10.70 4.33
N PHE A 142 -8.01 11.50 3.82
CA PHE A 142 -6.67 11.67 4.39
C PHE A 142 -6.67 12.33 5.76
N VAL A 143 -7.46 13.40 5.93
CA VAL A 143 -7.57 14.15 7.18
C VAL A 143 -8.18 13.28 8.28
N PHE A 144 -9.10 12.38 7.92
CA PHE A 144 -9.77 11.49 8.86
C PHE A 144 -9.04 10.15 9.09
N ALA A 145 -8.04 9.79 8.28
CA ALA A 145 -7.26 8.55 8.44
C ALA A 145 -6.78 8.30 9.88
N PRO A 146 -6.20 9.29 10.59
CA PRO A 146 -5.66 9.05 11.94
C PRO A 146 -6.75 8.93 13.00
N ILE A 147 -7.88 9.64 12.84
CA ILE A 147 -9.05 9.53 13.74
C ILE A 147 -9.53 8.08 13.80
N ILE A 148 -9.32 7.35 12.70
CA ILE A 148 -9.89 6.05 12.50
C ILE A 148 -8.89 4.92 12.75
N LEU A 149 -7.66 5.04 12.25
CA LEU A 149 -6.67 3.98 12.38
C LEU A 149 -6.14 3.87 13.81
N ILE A 150 -6.05 4.98 14.53
CA ILE A 150 -5.43 5.04 15.87
C ILE A 150 -6.24 4.32 16.95
N PRO A 151 -7.59 4.41 16.96
CA PRO A 151 -8.40 3.56 17.82
C PRO A 151 -8.28 2.07 17.51
N VAL A 152 -8.19 1.67 16.22
CA VAL A 152 -7.98 0.26 15.80
C VAL A 152 -6.66 -0.25 16.38
N ILE A 153 -5.60 0.50 16.11
CA ILE A 153 -4.23 0.29 16.57
C ILE A 153 -4.19 0.14 18.08
N TYR A 154 -4.73 1.11 18.82
CA TYR A 154 -4.69 1.07 20.27
C TYR A 154 -5.47 -0.13 20.83
N SER A 155 -6.63 -0.46 20.26
CA SER A 155 -7.40 -1.63 20.70
C SER A 155 -6.62 -2.93 20.51
N GLU A 156 -5.91 -3.05 19.38
CA GLU A 156 -5.12 -4.24 19.05
C GLU A 156 -3.84 -4.32 19.89
N MET A 157 -3.22 -3.18 20.22
CA MET A 157 -2.11 -3.11 21.15
C MET A 157 -2.48 -3.57 22.56
N VAL A 158 -3.60 -3.07 23.09
CA VAL A 158 -4.11 -3.46 24.42
C VAL A 158 -4.42 -4.94 24.43
N MET A 159 -5.05 -5.47 23.37
CA MET A 159 -5.33 -6.90 23.24
C MET A 159 -4.07 -7.77 23.15
N ARG A 160 -2.99 -7.26 22.55
CA ARG A 160 -1.70 -7.97 22.43
C ARG A 160 -0.77 -7.76 23.64
N GLY A 161 -1.18 -6.99 24.64
CA GLY A 161 -0.36 -6.68 25.82
C GLY A 161 0.91 -5.89 25.50
N LEU A 162 0.95 -5.18 24.37
CA LEU A 162 2.12 -4.43 23.93
C LEU A 162 2.19 -3.06 24.62
N ASP A 163 3.38 -2.73 25.15
CA ASP A 163 3.64 -1.44 25.77
C ASP A 163 3.61 -0.31 24.72
N LEU A 164 2.94 0.80 25.07
CA LEU A 164 2.80 1.99 24.23
C LEU A 164 4.17 2.56 23.85
N PHE A 165 5.13 2.54 24.77
CA PHE A 165 6.49 3.04 24.50
C PHE A 165 7.22 2.20 23.44
N TYR A 166 7.01 0.88 23.44
CA TYR A 166 7.58 0.01 22.43
C TYR A 166 7.06 0.34 21.03
N LEU A 167 5.75 0.56 20.90
CA LEU A 167 5.18 0.97 19.62
C LEU A 167 5.71 2.34 19.16
N ILE A 168 5.69 3.34 20.04
CA ILE A 168 6.19 4.68 19.73
C ILE A 168 7.62 4.60 19.19
N LYS A 169 8.48 3.77 19.82
CA LYS A 169 9.85 3.56 19.36
C LYS A 169 9.90 3.00 17.94
N LEU A 170 9.12 1.96 17.64
CA LEU A 170 9.11 1.34 16.30
C LEU A 170 8.55 2.28 15.22
N LEU A 171 7.45 2.97 15.51
CA LEU A 171 6.89 3.99 14.63
C LEU A 171 7.88 5.11 14.35
N SER A 172 8.58 5.58 15.39
CA SER A 172 9.59 6.63 15.26
C SER A 172 10.78 6.17 14.42
N MET A 173 11.21 4.92 14.56
CA MET A 173 12.27 4.35 13.72
C MET A 173 11.84 4.23 12.26
N SER A 174 10.62 3.72 11.99
CA SER A 174 10.08 3.68 10.63
C SER A 174 9.93 5.08 10.03
N ALA A 175 9.46 6.06 10.82
CA ALA A 175 9.35 7.45 10.39
C ALA A 175 10.72 8.06 10.06
N LEU A 176 11.75 7.77 10.88
CA LEU A 176 13.11 8.20 10.62
C LEU A 176 13.64 7.63 9.29
N ILE A 177 13.43 6.34 9.04
CA ILE A 177 13.84 5.69 7.78
C ILE A 177 13.12 6.34 6.58
N LEU A 178 11.82 6.61 6.69
CA LEU A 178 11.07 7.33 5.65
C LEU A 178 11.65 8.73 5.40
N ILE A 179 11.95 9.49 6.45
CA ILE A 179 12.54 10.83 6.35
C ILE A 179 13.90 10.75 5.65
N LEU A 180 14.75 9.78 6.01
CA LEU A 180 16.05 9.59 5.37
C LEU A 180 15.93 9.29 3.87
N TRP A 181 14.96 8.47 3.46
CA TRP A 181 14.68 8.23 2.04
C TRP A 181 14.22 9.50 1.31
N ILE A 182 13.31 10.26 1.91
CA ILE A 182 12.82 11.52 1.35
C ILE A 182 13.97 12.54 1.23
N MET A 183 14.81 12.67 2.26
CA MET A 183 15.99 13.55 2.22
C MET A 183 16.96 13.13 1.12
N LEU A 184 17.20 11.82 0.96
CA LEU A 184 18.04 11.30 -0.10
C LEU A 184 17.45 11.60 -1.48
N LEU A 185 16.13 11.45 -1.66
CA LEU A 185 15.43 11.82 -2.89
C LEU A 185 15.59 13.31 -3.20
N CYS A 186 15.37 14.18 -2.21
CA CYS A 186 15.49 15.63 -2.36
C CYS A 186 16.94 16.10 -2.60
N SER A 187 17.94 15.29 -2.21
CA SER A 187 19.35 15.57 -2.53
C SER A 187 19.68 15.37 -4.01
N LEU A 188 18.80 14.70 -4.77
CA LEU A 188 18.98 14.50 -6.20
C LEU A 188 18.58 15.77 -6.95
N LYS A 189 19.52 16.38 -7.69
CA LYS A 189 19.26 17.62 -8.46
C LYS A 189 18.18 17.46 -9.55
N LYS A 190 18.37 16.49 -10.45
CA LYS A 190 17.47 16.19 -11.57
C LYS A 190 17.54 14.70 -11.86
N ILE A 191 16.37 14.09 -12.07
CA ILE A 191 16.20 12.77 -12.68
C ILE A 191 15.73 13.03 -14.12
N GLU A 192 16.59 12.72 -15.09
CA GLU A 192 16.33 12.95 -16.50
C GLU A 192 15.20 12.07 -17.01
N ASN A 193 15.07 10.85 -16.50
CA ASN A 193 13.93 10.01 -16.83
C ASN A 193 13.56 9.11 -15.65
N VAL A 194 12.40 9.32 -15.03
CA VAL A 194 11.90 8.43 -13.97
C VAL A 194 11.33 7.12 -14.53
N LEU A 195 10.94 7.07 -15.79
CA LEU A 195 10.35 5.88 -16.40
C LEU A 195 11.40 4.77 -16.58
N LEU A 196 10.99 3.53 -16.37
CA LEU A 196 11.80 2.34 -16.58
C LEU A 196 11.94 2.05 -18.09
N THR A 197 13.15 1.73 -18.52
CA THR A 197 13.40 1.18 -19.86
C THR A 197 12.84 -0.24 -19.95
N ASP A 198 12.66 -0.75 -21.18
CA ASP A 198 12.16 -2.11 -21.39
C ASP A 198 13.04 -3.16 -20.71
N LYS A 199 14.37 -2.97 -20.75
CA LYS A 199 15.34 -3.81 -20.06
C LYS A 199 15.17 -3.76 -18.53
N GLU A 200 14.99 -2.56 -17.98
CA GLU A 200 14.75 -2.38 -16.54
C GLU A 200 13.42 -3.03 -16.11
N ARG A 201 12.35 -2.89 -16.90
CA ARG A 201 11.05 -3.53 -16.61
C ARG A 201 11.13 -5.04 -16.65
N ASN A 202 11.76 -5.60 -17.68
CA ASN A 202 11.93 -7.06 -17.79
C ASN A 202 12.81 -7.60 -16.65
N GLY A 203 13.89 -6.90 -16.31
CA GLY A 203 14.74 -7.25 -15.18
C GLY A 203 13.99 -7.20 -13.85
N LEU A 204 13.19 -6.15 -13.63
CA LEU A 204 12.33 -6.02 -12.46
C LEU A 204 11.31 -7.17 -12.41
N LEU A 205 10.74 -7.58 -13.54
CA LEU A 205 9.70 -8.62 -13.59
C LEU A 205 10.27 -9.98 -13.19
N VAL A 206 11.44 -10.31 -13.74
CA VAL A 206 12.19 -11.50 -13.34
C VAL A 206 12.55 -11.43 -11.85
N PHE A 207 13.03 -10.28 -11.38
CA PHE A 207 13.40 -10.12 -9.97
C PHE A 207 12.20 -10.27 -9.02
N THR A 208 11.05 -9.66 -9.34
CA THR A 208 9.81 -9.80 -8.56
C THR A 208 9.33 -11.25 -8.54
N PHE A 209 9.35 -11.93 -9.69
CA PHE A 209 9.01 -13.34 -9.77
C PHE A 209 9.92 -14.19 -8.86
N LEU A 210 11.24 -13.97 -8.89
CA LEU A 210 12.20 -14.68 -8.04
C LEU A 210 11.94 -14.41 -6.55
N ILE A 211 11.70 -13.17 -6.16
CA ILE A 211 11.39 -12.81 -4.76
C ILE A 211 10.11 -13.51 -4.31
N TYR A 212 9.07 -13.52 -5.13
CA TYR A 212 7.77 -14.13 -4.78
C TYR A 212 7.86 -15.65 -4.73
N LEU A 213 8.67 -16.26 -5.61
CA LEU A 213 9.00 -17.67 -5.54
C LEU A 213 9.71 -18.02 -4.23
N VAL A 214 10.70 -17.22 -3.81
CA VAL A 214 11.38 -17.40 -2.53
C VAL A 214 10.41 -17.26 -1.35
N PHE A 215 9.50 -16.28 -1.38
CA PHE A 215 8.46 -16.13 -0.36
C PHE A 215 7.57 -17.37 -0.30
N THR A 216 7.10 -17.86 -1.46
CA THR A 216 6.28 -19.08 -1.56
C THR A 216 6.98 -20.27 -0.94
N ILE A 217 8.22 -20.55 -1.34
CA ILE A 217 8.97 -21.73 -0.89
C ILE A 217 9.21 -21.65 0.62
N LYS A 218 9.71 -20.50 1.12
CA LYS A 218 9.98 -20.33 2.55
C LYS A 218 8.72 -20.48 3.39
N ALA A 219 7.63 -19.91 2.93
CA ALA A 219 6.36 -19.99 3.63
C ALA A 219 5.73 -21.37 3.58
N THR A 220 5.78 -22.05 2.44
CA THR A 220 5.32 -23.43 2.31
C THR A 220 6.05 -24.33 3.31
N ASN A 221 7.37 -24.17 3.43
CA ASN A 221 8.19 -24.93 4.37
C ASN A 221 7.87 -24.58 5.84
N LYS A 222 7.60 -23.30 6.15
CA LYS A 222 7.29 -22.85 7.52
C LYS A 222 5.87 -23.24 7.95
N ALA A 223 4.91 -23.19 7.03
CA ALA A 223 3.52 -23.51 7.31
C ALA A 223 3.31 -25.01 7.53
N HIS A 224 3.99 -25.87 6.75
CA HIS A 224 3.98 -27.33 6.98
C HIS A 224 4.54 -27.77 8.34
N GLY A 225 5.22 -26.90 9.08
CA GLY A 225 5.72 -27.19 10.43
C GLY A 225 4.78 -26.82 11.58
N HIS A 226 3.72 -26.02 11.35
CA HIS A 226 2.93 -25.43 12.44
C HIS A 226 1.40 -25.56 12.29
N ALA A 227 0.87 -25.84 11.10
CA ALA A 227 -0.53 -26.21 10.89
C ALA A 227 -0.67 -26.89 9.51
N PRO A 228 -1.58 -27.87 9.32
CA PRO A 228 -1.95 -28.27 7.97
C PRO A 228 -2.45 -27.03 7.23
N MET A 229 -1.77 -26.61 6.16
CA MET A 229 -2.30 -25.57 5.29
C MET A 229 -3.54 -26.14 4.60
N ASP A 230 -4.73 -25.67 4.99
CA ASP A 230 -5.99 -26.00 4.30
C ASP A 230 -6.06 -25.49 2.85
N ILE A 231 -5.01 -24.79 2.40
CA ILE A 231 -4.87 -24.32 1.02
C ILE A 231 -3.68 -25.06 0.42
N PRO A 232 -3.91 -26.08 -0.44
CA PRO A 232 -2.82 -26.72 -1.15
C PRO A 232 -2.04 -25.70 -2.01
N LEU A 233 -0.78 -26.00 -2.32
CA LEU A 233 0.10 -25.17 -3.15
C LEU A 233 -0.55 -24.74 -4.49
N VAL A 234 -1.43 -25.60 -5.01
CA VAL A 234 -2.13 -25.45 -6.31
C VAL A 234 -3.08 -24.24 -6.33
N PRO A 235 -3.98 -24.03 -5.35
CA PRO A 235 -4.78 -22.81 -5.28
C PRO A 235 -3.96 -21.51 -5.23
N MET A 236 -2.81 -21.47 -4.55
CA MET A 236 -1.99 -20.25 -4.50
C MET A 236 -1.38 -19.89 -5.86
N ILE A 237 -0.90 -20.88 -6.62
CA ILE A 237 -0.44 -20.67 -8.01
C ILE A 237 -1.61 -20.18 -8.88
N GLY A 238 -2.81 -20.75 -8.71
CA GLY A 238 -4.02 -20.30 -9.39
C GLY A 238 -4.38 -18.84 -9.08
N VAL A 239 -4.30 -18.43 -7.81
CA VAL A 239 -4.50 -17.03 -7.38
C VAL A 239 -3.49 -16.12 -8.05
N SER A 240 -2.20 -16.47 -8.00
CA SER A 240 -1.14 -15.69 -8.66
C SER A 240 -1.39 -15.55 -10.16
N LEU A 241 -1.83 -16.62 -10.84
CA LEU A 241 -2.17 -16.57 -12.26
C LEU A 241 -3.38 -15.66 -12.55
N VAL A 242 -4.43 -15.71 -11.73
CA VAL A 242 -5.60 -14.81 -11.86
C VAL A 242 -5.18 -13.36 -11.64
N ILE A 243 -4.36 -13.08 -10.65
CA ILE A 243 -3.81 -11.74 -10.38
C ILE A 243 -2.98 -11.25 -11.58
N ILE A 244 -2.08 -12.08 -12.09
CA ILE A 244 -1.27 -11.76 -13.28
C ILE A 244 -2.19 -11.50 -14.49
N LEU A 245 -3.24 -12.29 -14.67
CA LEU A 245 -4.17 -12.13 -15.77
C LEU A 245 -4.98 -10.83 -15.64
N VAL A 246 -5.45 -10.48 -14.45
CA VAL A 246 -6.09 -9.18 -14.15
C VAL A 246 -5.13 -8.03 -14.38
N LEU A 247 -3.86 -8.16 -13.98
CA LEU A 247 -2.81 -7.18 -14.27
C LEU A 247 -2.63 -7.01 -15.77
N CYS A 248 -2.49 -8.08 -16.54
CA CYS A 248 -2.38 -8.03 -17.99
C CYS A 248 -3.60 -7.35 -18.63
N LEU A 249 -4.81 -7.62 -18.14
CA LEU A 249 -6.04 -6.98 -18.63
C LEU A 249 -6.06 -5.48 -18.33
N ILE A 250 -5.67 -5.07 -17.11
CA ILE A 250 -5.59 -3.65 -16.75
C ILE A 250 -4.50 -2.96 -17.56
N TYR A 251 -3.31 -3.56 -17.71
CA TYR A 251 -2.23 -3.01 -18.53
C TYR A 251 -2.66 -2.85 -19.99
N LYS A 252 -3.31 -3.86 -20.58
CA LYS A 252 -3.86 -3.79 -21.93
C LYS A 252 -4.90 -2.67 -22.05
N LYS A 253 -5.76 -2.50 -21.05
CA LYS A 253 -6.80 -1.44 -20.99
C LYS A 253 -6.24 -0.03 -20.83
N ILE A 254 -5.22 0.14 -20.00
CA ILE A 254 -4.56 1.43 -19.77
C ILE A 254 -3.90 1.90 -21.08
N GLY A 255 -3.34 0.97 -21.86
CA GLY A 255 -2.68 1.29 -23.12
C GLY A 255 -3.59 1.57 -24.31
N GLN A 256 -4.89 1.28 -24.19
CA GLN A 256 -5.85 1.54 -25.25
C GLN A 256 -6.28 3.02 -25.21
N ASN A 257 -5.89 3.76 -26.25
CA ASN A 257 -6.28 5.15 -26.55
C ASN A 257 -5.59 6.23 -25.70
N LYS A 258 -4.30 6.04 -25.35
CA LYS A 258 -3.52 7.06 -24.64
C LYS A 258 -2.15 7.27 -25.24
N ASP A 259 -1.71 8.52 -25.18
CA ASP A 259 -0.35 8.91 -25.57
C ASP A 259 0.65 8.20 -24.68
N PHE A 260 1.52 7.41 -25.30
CA PHE A 260 2.59 6.73 -24.62
C PHE A 260 3.72 7.71 -24.32
N ILE A 261 4.01 7.91 -23.03
CA ILE A 261 5.08 8.80 -22.59
C ILE A 261 6.38 8.01 -22.53
N HIS A 262 7.39 8.48 -23.28
CA HIS A 262 8.72 7.86 -23.34
C HIS A 262 9.69 8.40 -22.30
N LYS A 263 9.47 9.63 -21.82
CA LYS A 263 10.37 10.32 -20.89
C LYS A 263 9.59 11.22 -19.95
N ILE A 264 9.88 11.14 -18.66
CA ILE A 264 9.37 12.07 -17.65
C ILE A 264 10.55 12.55 -16.84
N GLU A 265 10.81 13.86 -16.90
CA GLU A 265 11.80 14.49 -16.05
C GLU A 265 11.20 14.74 -14.67
N TYR A 266 11.99 14.55 -13.63
CA TYR A 266 11.61 14.90 -12.28
C TYR A 266 12.72 15.72 -11.63
N TYR A 267 12.29 16.80 -11.01
CA TYR A 267 13.13 17.68 -10.21
C TYR A 267 12.63 17.51 -8.78
N PRO A 268 13.31 16.67 -7.98
CA PRO A 268 13.08 16.62 -6.54
C PRO A 268 13.35 18.02 -5.98
N GLY A 269 12.28 18.81 -5.88
CA GLY A 269 12.36 20.18 -5.38
C GLY A 269 12.55 20.19 -3.87
N SER A 270 12.47 21.37 -3.27
CA SER A 270 12.20 21.46 -1.85
C SER A 270 10.85 20.80 -1.56
N ILE A 271 10.85 19.91 -0.58
CA ILE A 271 9.62 19.38 0.04
C ILE A 271 8.69 20.57 0.27
N ASN A 272 7.39 20.42 -0.02
CA ASN A 272 6.40 21.40 0.43
C ASN A 272 6.29 21.31 1.96
N PHE A 273 7.28 21.86 2.65
CA PHE A 273 7.50 21.74 4.07
C PHE A 273 6.33 22.31 4.88
N PRO A 274 5.70 23.44 4.49
CA PRO A 274 4.47 23.89 5.14
C PRO A 274 3.35 22.85 5.08
N VAL A 275 3.07 22.26 3.91
CA VAL A 275 2.03 21.22 3.79
C VAL A 275 2.41 19.97 4.58
N PHE A 276 3.68 19.57 4.56
CA PHE A 276 4.17 18.44 5.34
C PHE A 276 4.04 18.66 6.85
N LEU A 277 4.42 19.85 7.34
CA LEU A 277 4.28 20.21 8.75
C LEU A 277 2.82 20.29 9.18
N VAL A 278 1.96 20.95 8.40
CA VAL A 278 0.52 21.01 8.69
C VAL A 278 -0.07 19.60 8.75
N TRP A 279 0.28 18.75 7.79
CA TRP A 279 -0.14 17.36 7.74
C TRP A 279 0.35 16.57 8.97
N LEU A 280 1.64 16.67 9.30
CA LEU A 280 2.27 15.98 10.43
C LEU A 280 1.68 16.46 11.77
N SER A 281 1.56 17.78 11.97
CA SER A 281 0.99 18.38 13.18
C SER A 281 -0.47 18.00 13.35
N TRP A 282 -1.26 17.97 12.27
CA TRP A 282 -2.63 17.48 12.31
C TRP A 282 -2.68 16.01 12.73
N HIS A 283 -1.84 15.15 12.13
CA HIS A 283 -1.78 13.74 12.47
C HIS A 283 -1.39 13.54 13.94
N LEU A 284 -0.36 14.24 14.43
CA LEU A 284 0.08 14.16 15.83
C LEU A 284 -0.99 14.66 16.80
N LEU A 285 -1.67 15.77 16.49
CA LEU A 285 -2.73 16.34 17.31
C LEU A 285 -3.91 15.38 17.41
N VAL A 286 -4.40 14.89 16.27
CA VAL A 286 -5.47 13.91 16.21
C VAL A 286 -5.10 12.63 16.95
N THR A 287 -3.87 12.13 16.75
CA THR A 287 -3.33 10.97 17.48
C THR A 287 -3.41 11.19 18.97
N ALA A 288 -2.87 12.31 19.46
CA ALA A 288 -2.84 12.63 20.88
C ALA A 288 -4.25 12.78 21.46
N MET A 289 -5.16 13.43 20.74
CA MET A 289 -6.56 13.56 21.15
C MET A 289 -7.24 12.18 21.22
N CYS A 290 -7.11 11.34 20.19
CA CYS A 290 -7.70 10.01 20.19
C CYS A 290 -7.17 9.16 21.35
N LEU A 291 -5.86 9.15 21.57
CA LEU A 291 -5.24 8.44 22.71
C LEU A 291 -5.75 8.98 24.04
N TYR A 292 -5.83 10.30 24.21
CA TYR A 292 -6.37 10.91 25.43
C TYR A 292 -7.82 10.50 25.68
N PHE A 293 -8.67 10.53 24.65
CA PHE A 293 -10.08 10.15 24.79
C PHE A 293 -10.23 8.67 25.14
N VAL A 294 -9.44 7.81 24.52
CA VAL A 294 -9.41 6.38 24.79
C VAL A 294 -8.97 6.09 26.23
N ILE A 295 -7.86 6.68 26.67
CA ILE A 295 -7.32 6.49 28.03
C ILE A 295 -8.28 7.03 29.08
N LYS A 296 -8.82 8.24 28.87
CA LYS A 296 -9.59 8.96 29.88
C LYS A 296 -11.03 8.49 30.00
N TYR A 297 -11.70 8.21 28.88
CA TYR A 297 -13.14 7.93 28.88
C TYR A 297 -13.46 6.46 28.76
N GLN A 298 -12.45 5.58 28.59
CA GLN A 298 -12.63 4.16 28.27
C GLN A 298 -13.73 3.94 27.23
N CYS A 299 -13.85 4.90 26.30
CA CYS A 299 -14.96 4.95 25.37
C CYS A 299 -14.93 3.64 24.60
N SER A 300 -16.09 3.01 24.37
CA SER A 300 -16.14 1.71 23.69
C SER A 300 -15.68 1.89 22.24
N ILE A 301 -14.36 1.79 22.04
CA ILE A 301 -13.67 1.86 20.75
C ILE A 301 -14.34 0.90 19.77
N LYS A 302 -14.89 -0.20 20.28
CA LYS A 302 -15.65 -1.20 19.52
C LYS A 302 -16.73 -0.59 18.63
N ILE A 303 -17.49 0.41 19.08
CA ILE A 303 -18.57 1.00 18.27
C ILE A 303 -17.97 1.78 17.08
N PHE A 304 -16.93 2.57 17.31
CA PHE A 304 -16.22 3.28 16.24
C PHE A 304 -15.56 2.32 15.25
N LEU A 305 -14.97 1.21 15.74
CA LEU A 305 -14.40 0.17 14.90
C LEU A 305 -15.45 -0.53 14.04
N ILE A 306 -16.61 -0.86 14.62
CA ILE A 306 -17.71 -1.50 13.89
C ILE A 306 -18.25 -0.55 12.83
N CYS A 307 -18.56 0.71 13.19
CA CYS A 307 -19.05 1.70 12.24
C CYS A 307 -18.04 1.94 11.10
N PHE A 308 -16.75 2.02 11.41
CA PHE A 308 -15.73 2.17 10.37
C PHE A 308 -15.58 0.93 9.50
N GLY A 309 -15.57 -0.26 10.11
CA GLY A 309 -15.52 -1.52 9.37
C GLY A 309 -16.69 -1.63 8.38
N LEU A 310 -17.89 -1.25 8.80
CA LEU A 310 -19.09 -1.21 7.97
C LEU A 310 -18.99 -0.17 6.85
N VAL A 311 -18.61 1.08 7.17
CA VAL A 311 -18.46 2.16 6.16
C VAL A 311 -17.36 1.83 5.17
N GLY A 312 -16.20 1.35 5.63
CA GLY A 312 -15.09 0.94 4.80
C GLY A 312 -15.46 -0.23 3.88
N THR A 313 -16.13 -1.26 4.42
CA THR A 313 -16.65 -2.38 3.63
C THR A 313 -17.63 -1.91 2.55
N PHE A 314 -18.57 -1.06 2.92
CA PHE A 314 -19.55 -0.50 2.00
C PHE A 314 -18.89 0.30 0.87
N LEU A 315 -17.97 1.19 1.20
CA LEU A 315 -17.20 1.97 0.23
C LEU A 315 -16.34 1.05 -0.66
N GLY A 316 -15.65 0.09 -0.07
CA GLY A 316 -14.84 -0.89 -0.80
C GLY A 316 -15.65 -1.65 -1.84
N ILE A 317 -16.83 -2.15 -1.47
CA ILE A 317 -17.75 -2.83 -2.40
C ILE A 317 -18.22 -1.87 -3.51
N ILE A 318 -18.66 -0.66 -3.17
CA ILE A 318 -19.12 0.32 -4.16
C ILE A 318 -18.03 0.65 -5.17
N PHE A 319 -16.82 0.97 -4.69
CA PHE A 319 -15.71 1.33 -5.57
C PHE A 319 -15.26 0.14 -6.41
N PHE A 320 -15.23 -1.07 -5.85
CA PHE A 320 -14.91 -2.28 -6.60
C PHE A 320 -15.93 -2.55 -7.71
N VAL A 321 -17.23 -2.59 -7.40
CA VAL A 321 -18.29 -2.82 -8.39
C VAL A 321 -18.28 -1.74 -9.47
N SER A 322 -18.17 -0.47 -9.09
CA SER A 322 -18.06 0.65 -10.03
C SER A 322 -16.85 0.51 -10.95
N SER A 323 -15.72 0.03 -10.41
CA SER A 323 -14.49 -0.18 -11.16
C SER A 323 -14.61 -1.34 -12.16
N ILE A 324 -15.23 -2.45 -11.76
CA ILE A 324 -15.51 -3.58 -12.66
C ILE A 324 -16.47 -3.15 -13.77
N ILE A 325 -17.55 -2.43 -13.46
CA ILE A 325 -18.49 -1.90 -14.47
C ILE A 325 -17.75 -0.97 -15.45
N PHE A 326 -16.89 -0.08 -14.96
CA PHE A 326 -16.06 0.79 -15.80
C PHE A 326 -15.16 -0.04 -16.73
N LEU A 327 -14.50 -1.07 -16.20
CA LEU A 327 -13.69 -1.97 -17.00
C LEU A 327 -14.53 -2.65 -18.09
N LEU A 328 -15.73 -3.13 -17.77
CA LEU A 328 -16.60 -3.83 -18.73
C LEU A 328 -17.15 -2.89 -19.83
N LYS A 329 -17.62 -1.69 -19.47
CA LYS A 329 -18.21 -0.72 -20.41
C LYS A 329 -17.23 -0.13 -21.41
N LYS A 330 -15.93 -0.07 -21.10
CA LYS A 330 -14.91 0.45 -22.01
C LYS A 330 -14.38 -0.63 -22.98
N SER A 331 -14.97 -1.83 -23.00
CA SER A 331 -14.55 -2.98 -23.83
C SER A 331 -15.57 -3.36 -24.91
N SER A 332 -16.78 -2.84 -24.79
CA SER A 332 -17.73 -2.62 -25.88
C SER A 332 -17.40 -1.30 -26.56
#